data_AF-A0A5C4QJT4-F1
#
_entry.id   AF-A0A5C4QJT4-F1
#
_cell.length_a   1.000
_cell.length_b   1.000
_cell.length_c   1.000
_cell.angle_alpha   90.00
_cell.angle_beta   90.00
_cell.angle_gamma   90.00
#
_symmetry.space_group_name_H-M   'P 1'
#
loop_
_entity.id
_entity.type
_entity.pdbx_description
1 polymer ?
#
loop_
_entity_poly.entity_id
_entity_poly.type
_entity_poly.pdbx_seq_one_letter_code
_entity_poly.pdbx_strand_id
1 'polypeptide(L)'
;MSAAEVVLPGGRRHRLAGGSGFARPAAPATSRIAYAAAHVVADPGAENVPGAPAAVDWDTTLAFRRHLWSYGLGVAEAMDTAQRGMGLDYPATRELVRRSAAEARAVGGRIVAGVGTDQLPPGPATLAAVTAAYAEQLDDVRAAGARPVLMCSRHLAAAARGPEDYLRVYDELLSASGEPVVLHWLGPMFDPALTGYWGAADLDLAADTVVELIKAHQSRVDGIKVSLLDADREIALRRRLPAGVRLYTGDDFHYPELIRGDEVGHSDALLGVFAAIAPAAAAALAALDRGDLPAYDEIFAPTVPLARHLFAAPTWHYKTGIVFLAWLAGHQDHFTMVGGAQSGRSPAHLATLLTLADAAGLLPDAELAAARARALFTIAGVAR
;
A
#
# COMPACT_ATOMS: atom_id res chain seq x y z
N MET A 1 -0.31 -36.56 7.89
CA MET A 1 0.42 -35.41 7.35
C MET A 1 1.21 -34.78 8.49
N SER A 2 2.41 -34.27 8.22
CA SER A 2 3.16 -33.48 9.19
C SER A 2 2.38 -32.24 9.60
N ALA A 3 2.59 -31.70 10.81
CA ALA A 3 1.89 -30.50 11.28
C ALA A 3 2.06 -29.30 10.32
N ALA A 4 3.24 -29.16 9.70
CA ALA A 4 3.59 -28.13 8.71
C ALA A 4 3.30 -28.50 7.23
N GLU A 5 2.58 -29.59 6.93
CA GLU A 5 2.31 -30.01 5.54
C GLU A 5 0.89 -29.66 5.09
N VAL A 6 0.74 -29.18 3.85
CA VAL A 6 -0.53 -28.76 3.25
C VAL A 6 -0.71 -29.44 1.89
N VAL A 7 -1.91 -29.94 1.61
CA VAL A 7 -2.31 -30.33 0.24
C VAL A 7 -2.85 -29.09 -0.46
N LEU A 8 -2.21 -28.71 -1.56
CA LEU A 8 -2.60 -27.57 -2.37
C LEU A 8 -3.69 -27.95 -3.38
N PRO A 9 -4.46 -26.98 -3.91
CA PRO A 9 -5.30 -27.20 -5.08
C PRO A 9 -4.53 -27.91 -6.20
N GLY A 10 -5.12 -28.97 -6.75
CA GLY A 10 -4.45 -29.86 -7.71
C GLY A 10 -3.69 -31.04 -7.09
N GLY A 11 -3.73 -31.21 -5.76
CA GLY A 11 -3.26 -32.41 -5.06
C GLY A 11 -1.77 -32.44 -4.71
N ARG A 12 -0.99 -31.43 -5.11
CA ARG A 12 0.41 -31.31 -4.75
C ARG A 12 0.56 -31.09 -3.24
N ARG A 13 1.42 -31.86 -2.59
CA ARG A 13 1.80 -31.66 -1.18
C ARG A 13 2.92 -30.64 -1.09
N HIS A 14 2.81 -29.72 -0.14
CA HIS A 14 3.83 -28.73 0.18
C HIS A 14 4.11 -28.76 1.67
N ARG A 15 5.39 -28.95 2.03
CA ARG A 15 5.85 -28.90 3.41
C ARG A 15 6.44 -27.52 3.65
N LEU A 16 5.80 -26.73 4.50
CA LEU A 16 6.32 -25.42 4.87
C LEU A 16 7.62 -25.60 5.63
N ALA A 17 8.65 -24.87 5.20
CA ALA A 17 9.93 -24.86 5.90
C ALA A 17 9.82 -24.08 7.22
N GLY A 18 9.01 -23.01 7.20
CA GLY A 18 9.05 -21.98 8.23
C GLY A 18 10.31 -21.12 8.07
N GLY A 19 10.14 -19.81 8.10
CA GLY A 19 11.29 -18.91 8.10
C GLY A 19 11.92 -18.84 9.48
N SER A 20 13.25 -18.76 9.56
CA SER A 20 13.94 -18.20 10.75
C SER A 20 13.56 -16.73 11.01
N GLY A 21 12.76 -16.15 10.11
CA GLY A 21 12.44 -14.75 10.04
C GLY A 21 13.65 -13.92 9.63
N PHE A 22 13.40 -12.62 9.49
CA PHE A 22 14.43 -11.62 9.33
C PHE A 22 14.66 -10.96 10.69
N ALA A 23 15.91 -10.84 11.10
CA ALA A 23 16.25 -10.13 12.33
C ALA A 23 15.76 -8.68 12.23
N ARG A 24 15.00 -8.25 13.22
CA ARG A 24 14.53 -6.86 13.30
C ARG A 24 15.74 -5.93 13.42
N PRO A 25 15.88 -4.91 12.55
CA PRO A 25 16.94 -3.92 12.70
C PRO A 25 16.87 -3.17 14.03
N ALA A 26 18.02 -2.76 14.56
CA ALA A 26 18.10 -2.03 15.83
C ALA A 26 17.57 -0.58 15.72
N ALA A 27 17.54 -0.02 14.51
CA ALA A 27 17.06 1.32 14.23
C ALA A 27 16.40 1.37 12.84
N PRO A 28 15.52 2.36 12.58
CA PRO A 28 15.00 2.62 11.25
C PRO A 28 16.11 2.89 10.22
N ALA A 29 15.84 2.55 8.96
CA ALA A 29 16.74 2.90 7.86
C ALA A 29 16.91 4.41 7.73
N THR A 30 18.11 4.83 7.34
CA THR A 30 18.56 6.22 7.28
C THR A 30 18.81 6.67 5.83
N SER A 31 19.19 5.76 4.94
CA SER A 31 19.41 6.07 3.52
C SER A 31 18.13 6.25 2.72
N ARG A 32 16.99 5.74 3.21
CA ARG A 32 15.68 5.80 2.55
C ARG A 32 14.57 6.11 3.54
N ILE A 33 13.55 6.83 3.09
CA ILE A 33 12.26 6.89 3.75
C ILE A 33 11.39 5.78 3.17
N ALA A 34 10.98 4.84 4.02
CA ALA A 34 10.13 3.73 3.62
C ALA A 34 8.83 3.72 4.41
N TYR A 35 7.71 3.71 3.68
CA TYR A 35 6.37 3.53 4.22
C TYR A 35 5.78 2.21 3.70
N ALA A 36 5.10 1.49 4.60
CA ALA A 36 4.20 0.40 4.24
C ALA A 36 2.76 0.94 4.18
N ALA A 37 2.08 0.77 3.06
CA ALA A 37 0.64 1.02 2.97
C ALA A 37 -0.10 -0.12 3.70
N ALA A 38 -0.66 0.19 4.86
CA ALA A 38 -1.21 -0.82 5.77
C ALA A 38 -2.63 -1.26 5.37
N HIS A 39 -2.93 -2.55 5.55
CA HIS A 39 -4.30 -3.08 5.40
C HIS A 39 -5.15 -2.78 6.65
N VAL A 40 -6.45 -3.04 6.60
CA VAL A 40 -7.34 -2.99 7.77
C VAL A 40 -7.81 -4.40 8.13
N VAL A 41 -8.09 -4.63 9.41
CA VAL A 41 -8.68 -5.88 9.90
C VAL A 41 -10.17 -5.64 10.13
N ALA A 42 -11.01 -6.42 9.47
CA ALA A 42 -12.45 -6.34 9.66
C ALA A 42 -12.84 -6.93 11.02
N ASP A 43 -13.91 -6.42 11.64
CA ASP A 43 -14.57 -7.14 12.73
C ASP A 43 -15.21 -8.41 12.17
N PRO A 44 -14.76 -9.63 12.55
CA PRO A 44 -15.29 -10.88 11.99
C PRO A 44 -16.73 -11.17 12.40
N GLY A 45 -17.24 -10.54 13.47
CA GLY A 45 -18.62 -10.68 13.93
C GLY A 45 -19.62 -9.78 13.21
N ALA A 46 -19.13 -8.82 12.41
CA ALA A 46 -19.96 -7.86 11.70
C ALA A 46 -20.41 -8.34 10.31
N GLU A 47 -21.43 -7.68 9.78
CA GLU A 47 -21.99 -7.94 8.45
C GLU A 47 -21.11 -7.33 7.35
N ASN A 48 -19.99 -8.01 7.06
CA ASN A 48 -18.99 -7.60 6.06
C ASN A 48 -19.43 -7.88 4.61
N VAL A 49 -20.61 -7.42 4.20
CA VAL A 49 -21.14 -7.60 2.84
C VAL A 49 -20.74 -6.43 1.93
N PRO A 50 -20.63 -6.64 0.60
CA PRO A 50 -20.32 -5.55 -0.33
C PRO A 50 -21.31 -4.38 -0.20
N GLY A 51 -20.77 -3.16 -0.04
CA GLY A 51 -21.55 -1.92 0.07
C GLY A 51 -22.06 -1.61 1.48
N ALA A 52 -21.92 -2.50 2.45
CA ALA A 52 -22.18 -2.17 3.85
C ALA A 52 -21.08 -1.25 4.41
N PRO A 53 -21.40 -0.42 5.43
CA PRO A 53 -20.39 0.35 6.16
C PRO A 53 -19.30 -0.54 6.73
N ALA A 54 -18.07 -0.04 6.76
CA ALA A 54 -16.92 -0.78 7.25
C ALA A 54 -16.96 -0.95 8.77
N ALA A 55 -16.97 -2.21 9.21
CA ALA A 55 -16.75 -2.58 10.60
C ALA A 55 -15.29 -3.02 10.79
N VAL A 56 -14.52 -2.26 11.55
CA VAL A 56 -13.08 -2.47 11.73
C VAL A 56 -12.79 -2.98 13.14
N ASP A 57 -12.01 -4.06 13.22
CA ASP A 57 -11.33 -4.45 14.45
C ASP A 57 -10.15 -3.48 14.67
N TRP A 58 -10.39 -2.48 15.52
CA TRP A 58 -9.43 -1.41 15.78
C TRP A 58 -8.16 -1.91 16.46
N ASP A 59 -8.27 -2.86 17.39
CA ASP A 59 -7.13 -3.27 18.20
C ASP A 59 -6.13 -4.06 17.36
N THR A 60 -6.62 -5.01 16.55
CA THR A 60 -5.77 -5.78 15.63
C THR A 60 -5.24 -4.89 14.50
N THR A 61 -6.07 -3.98 13.97
CA THR A 61 -5.65 -2.99 12.96
C THR A 61 -4.49 -2.13 13.47
N LEU A 62 -4.57 -1.58 14.69
CA LEU A 62 -3.52 -0.75 15.29
C LEU A 62 -2.31 -1.57 15.74
N ALA A 63 -2.50 -2.82 16.17
CA ALA A 63 -1.40 -3.74 16.48
C ALA A 63 -0.50 -3.95 15.26
N PHE A 64 -1.10 -4.05 14.07
CA PHE A 64 -0.34 -4.15 12.83
C PHE A 64 0.46 -2.87 12.51
N ARG A 65 -0.05 -1.67 12.82
CA ARG A 65 0.74 -0.42 12.66
C ARG A 65 1.94 -0.41 13.61
N ARG A 66 1.74 -0.80 14.87
CA ARG A 66 2.84 -0.96 15.84
C ARG A 66 3.87 -1.97 15.39
N HIS A 67 3.44 -3.07 14.76
CA HIS A 67 4.35 -4.03 14.13
C HIS A 67 5.22 -3.34 13.05
N LEU A 68 4.62 -2.59 12.12
CA LEU A 68 5.37 -1.87 11.08
C LEU A 68 6.38 -0.87 11.66
N TRP A 69 5.97 -0.04 12.62
CA TRP A 69 6.88 0.89 13.30
C TRP A 69 7.99 0.18 14.07
N SER A 70 7.72 -1.00 14.64
CA SER A 70 8.75 -1.79 15.33
C SER A 70 9.87 -2.26 14.40
N TYR A 71 9.62 -2.35 13.09
CA TYR A 71 10.62 -2.60 12.06
C TYR A 71 11.24 -1.32 11.48
N GLY A 72 10.89 -0.16 12.02
CA GLY A 72 11.36 1.14 11.56
C GLY A 72 10.72 1.66 10.27
N LEU A 73 9.69 0.97 9.76
CA LEU A 73 8.92 1.42 8.61
C LEU A 73 7.93 2.50 9.05
N GLY A 74 7.71 3.50 8.20
CA GLY A 74 6.56 4.40 8.32
C GLY A 74 5.27 3.69 7.94
N VAL A 75 4.14 4.24 8.38
CA VAL A 75 2.80 3.78 7.98
C VAL A 75 2.22 4.77 6.99
N ALA A 76 1.78 4.28 5.83
CA ALA A 76 0.90 5.02 4.94
C ALA A 76 -0.55 4.57 5.19
N GLU A 77 -1.27 5.39 5.93
CA GLU A 77 -2.59 5.09 6.47
C GLU A 77 -3.70 5.45 5.48
N ALA A 78 -4.82 4.71 5.54
CA ALA A 78 -6.01 5.01 4.74
C ALA A 78 -5.76 5.10 3.21
N MET A 79 -4.74 4.40 2.74
CA MET A 79 -4.39 4.26 1.33
C MET A 79 -5.23 3.17 0.64
N ASP A 80 -5.01 2.96 -0.66
CA ASP A 80 -5.68 1.90 -1.43
C ASP A 80 -5.59 0.50 -0.77
N THR A 81 -4.46 0.18 -0.14
CA THR A 81 -4.25 -1.10 0.59
C THR A 81 -5.18 -1.26 1.80
N ALA A 82 -5.62 -0.17 2.41
CA ALA A 82 -6.64 -0.14 3.47
C ALA A 82 -8.06 -0.34 2.93
N GLN A 83 -8.21 -0.70 1.65
CA GLN A 83 -9.48 -0.83 0.92
C GLN A 83 -10.21 0.49 0.70
N ARG A 84 -9.50 1.62 0.67
CA ARG A 84 -10.08 2.94 0.41
C ARG A 84 -10.70 2.97 -0.99
N GLY A 85 -11.97 3.40 -1.09
CA GLY A 85 -12.72 3.36 -2.36
C GLY A 85 -13.17 1.96 -2.82
N MET A 86 -12.88 0.92 -2.03
CA MET A 86 -13.26 -0.49 -2.27
C MET A 86 -13.64 -1.22 -0.96
N GLY A 87 -14.37 -0.55 -0.09
CA GLY A 87 -14.94 -1.10 1.14
C GLY A 87 -14.81 -0.20 2.37
N LEU A 88 -13.68 0.48 2.55
CA LEU A 88 -13.50 1.40 3.69
C LEU A 88 -14.15 2.75 3.38
N ASP A 89 -15.27 3.05 4.03
CA ASP A 89 -15.98 4.32 3.89
C ASP A 89 -15.29 5.49 4.60
N TYR A 90 -15.71 6.72 4.28
CA TYR A 90 -15.09 7.91 4.83
C TYR A 90 -15.19 8.03 6.37
N PRO A 91 -16.36 7.80 7.01
CA PRO A 91 -16.43 7.76 8.48
C PRO A 91 -15.42 6.81 9.13
N ALA A 92 -15.31 5.56 8.67
CA ALA A 92 -14.34 4.60 9.17
C ALA A 92 -12.90 5.05 8.90
N THR A 93 -12.66 5.66 7.74
CA THR A 93 -11.35 6.18 7.37
C THR A 93 -10.90 7.31 8.29
N ARG A 94 -11.75 8.30 8.54
CA ARG A 94 -11.45 9.42 9.43
C ARG A 94 -11.06 8.94 10.82
N GLU A 95 -11.78 7.94 11.34
CA GLU A 95 -11.47 7.32 12.62
C GLU A 95 -10.15 6.53 12.60
N LEU A 96 -9.88 5.79 11.52
CA LEU A 96 -8.62 5.08 11.30
C LEU A 96 -7.43 6.04 11.35
N VAL A 97 -7.48 7.14 10.60
CA VAL A 97 -6.42 8.15 10.58
C VAL A 97 -6.22 8.75 11.97
N ARG A 98 -7.31 9.13 12.65
CA ARG A 98 -7.24 9.71 14.01
C ARG A 98 -6.57 8.78 15.01
N ARG A 99 -6.95 7.49 15.02
CA ARG A 99 -6.37 6.48 15.93
C ARG A 99 -4.92 6.19 15.62
N SER A 100 -4.61 5.92 14.35
CA SER A 100 -3.23 5.61 13.94
C SER A 100 -2.27 6.77 14.16
N ALA A 101 -2.71 8.01 13.93
CA ALA A 101 -1.86 9.18 14.20
C ALA A 101 -1.60 9.39 15.70
N ALA A 102 -2.56 9.04 16.57
CA ALA A 102 -2.36 9.06 18.02
C ALA A 102 -1.33 8.01 18.46
N GLU A 103 -1.41 6.78 17.94
CA GLU A 103 -0.42 5.73 18.18
C GLU A 103 0.96 6.11 17.65
N ALA A 104 1.02 6.69 16.44
CA ALA A 104 2.25 7.17 15.84
C ALA A 104 2.96 8.19 16.74
N ARG A 105 2.24 9.18 17.27
CA ARG A 105 2.80 10.14 18.25
C ARG A 105 3.31 9.46 19.51
N ALA A 106 2.59 8.47 20.03
CA ALA A 106 2.97 7.78 21.27
C ALA A 106 4.30 7.01 21.13
N VAL A 107 4.61 6.49 19.94
CA VAL A 107 5.82 5.71 19.68
C VAL A 107 6.89 6.46 18.87
N GLY A 108 6.65 7.72 18.52
CA GLY A 108 7.51 8.47 17.58
C GLY A 108 7.52 7.88 16.17
N GLY A 109 6.46 7.15 15.79
CA GLY A 109 6.30 6.50 14.50
C GLY A 109 6.04 7.49 13.38
N ARG A 110 6.60 7.22 12.20
CA ARG A 110 6.35 8.01 10.99
C ARG A 110 4.99 7.63 10.38
N ILE A 111 4.17 8.63 10.04
CA ILE A 111 2.85 8.40 9.45
C ILE A 111 2.54 9.43 8.36
N VAL A 112 1.99 8.93 7.26
CA VAL A 112 1.29 9.71 6.23
C VAL A 112 -0.13 9.16 6.08
N ALA A 113 -1.10 9.96 5.63
CA ALA A 113 -2.48 9.51 5.52
C ALA A 113 -3.18 10.02 4.24
N GLY A 114 -3.95 9.14 3.62
CA GLY A 114 -4.67 9.40 2.37
C GLY A 114 -5.79 10.43 2.48
N VAL A 115 -5.73 11.45 1.63
CA VAL A 115 -6.76 12.47 1.40
C VAL A 115 -7.37 12.21 0.02
N GLY A 116 -8.68 11.97 -0.02
CA GLY A 116 -9.43 11.70 -1.23
C GLY A 116 -10.71 12.53 -1.34
N THR A 117 -11.72 11.95 -2.01
CA THR A 117 -13.05 12.56 -2.24
C THR A 117 -14.17 11.54 -2.12
N ASP A 118 -13.89 10.42 -1.47
CA ASP A 118 -14.76 9.24 -1.35
C ASP A 118 -15.95 9.44 -0.41
N GLN A 119 -16.07 10.61 0.24
CA GLN A 119 -17.30 11.01 0.91
C GLN A 119 -18.36 11.56 -0.07
N LEU A 120 -17.95 11.95 -1.28
CA LEU A 120 -18.91 12.32 -2.32
C LEU A 120 -19.67 11.09 -2.80
N PRO A 121 -20.98 11.22 -3.10
CA PRO A 121 -21.77 10.12 -3.63
C PRO A 121 -21.27 9.72 -5.03
N PRO A 122 -21.46 8.44 -5.43
CA PRO A 122 -21.15 8.01 -6.79
C PRO A 122 -21.87 8.87 -7.84
N GLY A 123 -21.14 9.30 -8.86
CA GLY A 123 -21.68 10.09 -9.97
C GLY A 123 -20.86 11.34 -10.25
N PRO A 124 -21.32 12.19 -11.19
CA PRO A 124 -20.62 13.41 -11.54
C PRO A 124 -20.66 14.41 -10.37
N ALA A 125 -19.51 14.97 -10.03
CA ALA A 125 -19.39 16.10 -9.12
C ALA A 125 -18.83 17.31 -9.88
N THR A 126 -19.14 18.52 -9.42
CA THR A 126 -18.51 19.73 -9.97
C THR A 126 -17.08 19.84 -9.44
N LEU A 127 -16.18 20.52 -10.17
CA LEU A 127 -14.82 20.77 -9.67
C LEU A 127 -14.82 21.45 -8.30
N ALA A 128 -15.76 22.37 -8.05
CA ALA A 128 -15.89 23.02 -6.75
C ALA A 128 -16.26 22.04 -5.62
N ALA A 129 -17.18 21.09 -5.89
CA ALA A 129 -17.53 20.05 -4.92
C ALA A 129 -16.35 19.08 -4.68
N VAL A 130 -15.60 18.75 -5.73
CA VAL A 130 -14.38 17.93 -5.63
C VAL A 130 -13.32 18.62 -4.78
N THR A 131 -13.03 19.91 -5.02
CA THR A 131 -12.08 20.67 -4.21
C THR A 131 -12.52 20.77 -2.75
N ALA A 132 -13.81 21.07 -2.50
CA ALA A 132 -14.35 21.13 -1.14
C ALA A 132 -14.23 19.79 -0.41
N ALA A 133 -14.48 18.67 -1.10
CA ALA A 133 -14.33 17.34 -0.54
C ALA A 133 -12.87 17.02 -0.18
N TYR A 134 -11.92 17.37 -1.05
CA TYR A 134 -10.50 17.24 -0.73
C TYR A 134 -10.11 18.10 0.48
N ALA A 135 -10.55 19.35 0.54
CA ALA A 135 -10.24 20.27 1.62
C ALA A 135 -10.74 19.76 2.98
N GLU A 136 -11.96 19.21 3.04
CA GLU A 136 -12.51 18.58 4.25
C GLU A 136 -11.62 17.43 4.75
N GLN A 137 -11.27 16.49 3.87
CA GLN A 137 -10.41 15.37 4.25
C GLN A 137 -8.99 15.82 4.63
N LEU A 138 -8.48 16.85 3.95
CA LEU A 138 -7.17 17.42 4.22
C LEU A 138 -7.13 18.01 5.63
N ASP A 139 -8.17 18.72 6.04
CA ASP A 139 -8.29 19.25 7.40
C ASP A 139 -8.42 18.14 8.45
N ASP A 140 -9.18 17.08 8.17
CA ASP A 140 -9.27 15.92 9.08
C ASP A 140 -7.91 15.22 9.27
N VAL A 141 -7.14 15.01 8.19
CA VAL A 141 -5.80 14.40 8.25
C VAL A 141 -4.81 15.30 9.03
N ARG A 142 -4.83 16.61 8.76
CA ARG A 142 -3.97 17.59 9.45
C ARG A 142 -4.32 17.70 10.92
N ALA A 143 -5.61 17.76 11.26
CA ALA A 143 -6.08 17.78 12.64
C ALA A 143 -5.70 16.51 13.41
N ALA A 144 -5.66 15.36 12.72
CA ALA A 144 -5.15 14.13 13.29
C ALA A 144 -3.63 14.14 13.50
N GLY A 145 -2.89 15.07 12.88
CA GLY A 145 -1.44 15.21 12.99
C GLY A 145 -0.64 14.22 12.13
N ALA A 146 -1.23 13.75 11.04
CA ALA A 146 -0.54 12.94 10.03
C ALA A 146 -0.24 13.79 8.79
N ARG A 147 0.86 13.51 8.09
CA ARG A 147 1.19 14.21 6.85
C ARG A 147 0.23 13.78 5.71
N PRO A 148 -0.39 14.72 4.98
CA PRO A 148 -1.32 14.38 3.91
C PRO A 148 -0.67 13.67 2.71
N VAL A 149 -1.37 12.69 2.16
CA VAL A 149 -1.14 12.13 0.82
C VAL A 149 -2.34 12.49 -0.05
N LEU A 150 -2.19 13.42 -0.99
CA LEU A 150 -3.26 13.77 -1.94
C LEU A 150 -3.44 12.64 -2.95
N MET A 151 -4.41 11.77 -2.69
CA MET A 151 -4.74 10.61 -3.54
C MET A 151 -5.43 11.05 -4.82
N CYS A 152 -5.35 10.22 -5.86
CA CYS A 152 -6.19 10.39 -7.03
C CYS A 152 -7.70 10.32 -6.67
N SER A 153 -8.52 11.14 -7.32
CA SER A 153 -9.98 11.18 -7.14
C SER A 153 -10.70 10.66 -8.38
N ARG A 154 -11.54 9.64 -8.22
CA ARG A 154 -12.48 9.20 -9.26
C ARG A 154 -13.42 10.33 -9.72
N HIS A 155 -13.84 11.18 -8.78
CA HIS A 155 -14.70 12.33 -9.07
C HIS A 155 -13.98 13.38 -9.91
N LEU A 156 -12.71 13.69 -9.60
CA LEU A 156 -11.90 14.59 -10.40
C LEU A 156 -11.64 14.03 -11.80
N ALA A 157 -11.28 12.74 -11.89
CA ALA A 157 -11.08 12.05 -13.16
C ALA A 157 -12.30 12.14 -14.07
N ALA A 158 -13.50 12.03 -13.50
CA ALA A 158 -14.76 12.14 -14.24
C ALA A 158 -15.17 13.59 -14.57
N ALA A 159 -14.75 14.57 -13.77
CA ALA A 159 -15.20 15.96 -13.90
C ALA A 159 -14.26 16.86 -14.73
N ALA A 160 -12.96 16.57 -14.72
CA ALA A 160 -11.95 17.37 -15.40
C ALA A 160 -12.06 17.24 -16.93
N ARG A 161 -11.84 18.34 -17.64
CA ARG A 161 -11.86 18.40 -19.12
C ARG A 161 -10.48 18.46 -19.75
N GLY A 162 -9.44 18.65 -18.94
CA GLY A 162 -8.06 18.80 -19.38
C GLY A 162 -7.12 19.02 -18.19
N PRO A 163 -5.80 19.11 -18.46
CA PRO A 163 -4.78 19.26 -17.42
C PRO A 163 -4.98 20.50 -16.53
N GLU A 164 -5.42 21.61 -17.10
CA GLU A 164 -5.74 22.87 -16.41
C GLU A 164 -6.75 22.71 -15.26
N ASP A 165 -7.74 21.81 -15.38
CA ASP A 165 -8.69 21.55 -14.29
C ASP A 165 -8.01 20.82 -13.11
N TYR A 166 -7.06 19.93 -13.39
CA TYR A 166 -6.24 19.29 -12.34
C TYR A 166 -5.32 20.30 -11.67
N LEU A 167 -4.61 21.11 -12.45
CA LEU A 167 -3.72 22.15 -11.92
C LEU A 167 -4.48 23.10 -11.00
N ARG A 168 -5.69 23.54 -11.40
CA ARG A 168 -6.52 24.43 -10.58
C ARG A 168 -6.94 23.80 -9.24
N VAL A 169 -7.39 22.54 -9.26
CA VAL A 169 -7.81 21.85 -8.03
C VAL A 169 -6.63 21.65 -7.09
N TYR A 170 -5.50 21.17 -7.61
CA TYR A 170 -4.33 20.90 -6.78
C TYR A 170 -3.61 22.18 -6.31
N ASP A 171 -3.61 23.27 -7.09
CA ASP A 171 -3.09 24.58 -6.68
C ASP A 171 -3.78 25.09 -5.40
N GLU A 172 -5.11 24.99 -5.34
CA GLU A 172 -5.89 25.40 -4.17
C GLU A 172 -5.55 24.53 -2.94
N LEU A 173 -5.46 23.20 -3.12
CA LEU A 173 -5.14 22.27 -2.04
C LEU A 173 -3.71 22.45 -1.51
N LEU A 174 -2.74 22.60 -2.41
CA LEU A 174 -1.33 22.80 -2.04
C LEU A 174 -1.13 24.15 -1.35
N SER A 175 -1.84 25.19 -1.79
CA SER A 175 -1.83 26.50 -1.14
C SER A 175 -2.45 26.46 0.26
N ALA A 176 -3.51 25.67 0.46
CA ALA A 176 -4.19 25.54 1.75
C ALA A 176 -3.50 24.59 2.75
N SER A 177 -2.68 23.65 2.26
CA SER A 177 -2.07 22.56 3.06
C SER A 177 -1.29 23.03 4.30
N GLY A 178 -0.65 24.20 4.24
CA GLY A 178 0.18 24.75 5.32
C GLY A 178 1.51 24.03 5.55
N GLU A 179 1.65 22.77 5.15
CA GLU A 179 2.83 21.91 5.27
C GLU A 179 3.05 21.05 4.01
N PRO A 180 4.26 20.52 3.77
CA PRO A 180 4.51 19.67 2.62
C PRO A 180 3.64 18.40 2.60
N VAL A 181 2.97 18.14 1.48
CA VAL A 181 2.16 16.94 1.24
C VAL A 181 2.89 15.96 0.32
N VAL A 182 2.44 14.71 0.32
CA VAL A 182 2.84 13.73 -0.69
C VAL A 182 1.75 13.70 -1.77
N LEU A 183 2.12 13.85 -3.04
CA LEU A 183 1.21 13.60 -4.16
C LEU A 183 1.13 12.09 -4.42
N HIS A 184 0.01 11.60 -4.93
CA HIS A 184 -0.11 10.20 -5.33
C HIS A 184 -0.71 10.10 -6.73
N TRP A 185 -0.01 9.39 -7.60
CA TRP A 185 -0.46 9.02 -8.93
C TRP A 185 -0.71 7.50 -8.97
N LEU A 186 -1.98 7.12 -8.97
CA LEU A 186 -2.45 5.74 -9.07
C LEU A 186 -2.85 5.42 -10.52
N GLY A 187 -2.25 4.40 -11.10
CA GLY A 187 -2.54 3.99 -12.47
C GLY A 187 -3.84 3.19 -12.62
N PRO A 188 -4.36 3.07 -13.85
CA PRO A 188 -5.65 2.43 -14.13
C PRO A 188 -5.69 0.90 -13.90
N MET A 189 -4.53 0.25 -13.77
CA MET A 189 -4.46 -1.17 -13.37
C MET A 189 -4.92 -1.39 -11.92
N PHE A 190 -4.76 -0.40 -11.05
CA PHE A 190 -5.27 -0.42 -9.67
C PHE A 190 -6.71 0.09 -9.61
N ASP A 191 -7.05 1.09 -10.43
CA ASP A 191 -8.39 1.66 -10.45
C ASP A 191 -8.76 2.15 -11.85
N PRO A 192 -9.56 1.38 -12.62
CA PRO A 192 -9.91 1.74 -13.99
C PRO A 192 -10.61 3.11 -14.13
N ALA A 193 -11.27 3.61 -13.07
CA ALA A 193 -11.91 4.92 -13.07
C ALA A 193 -10.92 6.10 -13.02
N LEU A 194 -9.62 5.82 -12.90
CA LEU A 194 -8.54 6.82 -12.94
C LEU A 194 -7.84 6.87 -14.31
N THR A 195 -8.40 6.24 -15.33
CA THR A 195 -7.85 6.33 -16.70
C THR A 195 -7.78 7.80 -17.14
N GLY A 196 -6.61 8.23 -17.61
CA GLY A 196 -6.39 9.61 -18.06
C GLY A 196 -6.18 10.63 -16.93
N TYR A 197 -5.87 10.18 -15.71
CA TYR A 197 -5.53 11.09 -14.61
C TYR A 197 -4.41 12.05 -14.99
N TRP A 198 -4.52 13.30 -14.54
CA TRP A 198 -3.72 14.46 -14.99
C TRP A 198 -4.08 15.02 -16.39
N GLY A 199 -5.17 14.55 -17.00
CA GLY A 199 -5.77 15.18 -18.18
C GLY A 199 -5.30 14.60 -19.52
N ALA A 200 -4.50 13.54 -19.51
CA ALA A 200 -4.04 12.86 -20.72
C ALA A 200 -3.98 11.34 -20.53
N ALA A 201 -4.38 10.59 -21.57
CA ALA A 201 -4.17 9.13 -21.61
C ALA A 201 -2.71 8.76 -21.91
N ASP A 202 -1.98 9.64 -22.59
CA ASP A 202 -0.54 9.56 -22.75
C ASP A 202 0.12 9.90 -21.41
N LEU A 203 0.87 8.96 -20.83
CA LEU A 203 1.50 9.14 -19.53
C LEU A 203 2.66 10.13 -19.56
N ASP A 204 3.28 10.39 -20.71
CA ASP A 204 4.36 11.38 -20.80
C ASP A 204 3.77 12.80 -20.73
N LEU A 205 2.61 13.03 -21.39
CA LEU A 205 1.85 14.28 -21.26
C LEU A 205 1.27 14.47 -19.85
N ALA A 206 0.73 13.40 -19.25
CA ALA A 206 0.28 13.45 -17.86
C ALA A 206 1.44 13.75 -16.89
N ALA A 207 2.63 13.23 -17.18
CA ALA A 207 3.84 13.52 -16.41
C ALA A 207 4.26 14.99 -16.53
N ASP A 208 4.08 15.63 -17.70
CA ASP A 208 4.31 17.06 -17.87
C ASP A 208 3.44 17.89 -16.93
N THR A 209 2.14 17.59 -16.84
CA THR A 209 1.20 18.29 -15.96
C THR A 209 1.57 18.17 -14.49
N VAL A 210 1.86 16.96 -13.99
CA VAL A 210 2.20 16.79 -12.57
C VAL A 210 3.57 17.39 -12.24
N VAL A 211 4.54 17.36 -13.17
CA VAL A 211 5.84 18.01 -12.97
C VAL A 211 5.71 19.54 -12.96
N GLU A 212 4.84 20.11 -13.79
CA GLU A 212 4.50 21.54 -13.75
C GLU A 212 3.97 21.94 -12.36
N LEU A 213 2.97 21.21 -11.86
CA LEU A 213 2.40 21.42 -10.52
C LEU A 213 3.47 21.35 -9.43
N ILE A 214 4.32 20.32 -9.46
CA ILE A 214 5.38 20.12 -8.47
C ILE A 214 6.39 21.29 -8.50
N LYS A 215 6.75 21.79 -9.68
CA LYS A 215 7.66 22.93 -9.82
C LYS A 215 7.03 24.22 -9.29
N ALA A 216 5.74 24.44 -9.54
CA ALA A 216 5.01 25.60 -9.03
C ALA A 216 4.88 25.60 -7.50
N HIS A 217 4.81 24.42 -6.88
CA HIS A 217 4.57 24.23 -5.45
C HIS A 217 5.69 23.47 -4.73
N GLN A 218 6.94 23.61 -5.16
CA GLN A 218 8.06 22.80 -4.66
C GLN A 218 8.17 22.79 -3.12
N SER A 219 7.94 23.91 -2.45
CA SER A 219 7.99 24.01 -0.98
C SER A 219 6.80 23.36 -0.25
N ARG A 220 5.76 22.98 -0.99
CA ARG A 220 4.53 22.34 -0.50
C ARG A 220 4.44 20.86 -0.88
N VAL A 221 5.41 20.34 -1.61
CA VAL A 221 5.44 18.92 -2.01
C VAL A 221 6.66 18.25 -1.40
N ASP A 222 6.45 17.33 -0.48
CA ASP A 222 7.52 16.47 0.05
C ASP A 222 7.97 15.44 -0.99
N GLY A 223 7.02 14.92 -1.75
CA GLY A 223 7.30 13.96 -2.81
C GLY A 223 6.06 13.52 -3.56
N ILE A 224 6.25 12.64 -4.52
CA ILE A 224 5.18 11.99 -5.26
C ILE A 224 5.34 10.46 -5.19
N LYS A 225 4.26 9.76 -4.83
CA LYS A 225 4.14 8.32 -5.02
C LYS A 225 3.61 8.02 -6.41
N VAL A 226 4.28 7.14 -7.15
CA VAL A 226 3.82 6.70 -8.48
C VAL A 226 3.57 5.20 -8.51
N SER A 227 2.36 4.80 -8.89
CA SER A 227 1.91 3.41 -8.94
C SER A 227 1.48 3.04 -10.37
N LEU A 228 2.45 3.01 -11.29
CA LEU A 228 2.23 2.70 -12.71
C LEU A 228 2.77 1.31 -13.11
N LEU A 229 3.50 0.63 -12.22
CA LEU A 229 4.15 -0.67 -12.46
C LEU A 229 5.08 -0.65 -13.70
N ASP A 230 5.78 0.46 -13.88
CA ASP A 230 6.68 0.75 -15.01
C ASP A 230 7.93 1.47 -14.49
N ALA A 231 9.02 0.70 -14.34
CA ALA A 231 10.27 1.17 -13.75
C ALA A 231 10.92 2.28 -14.58
N ASP A 232 10.92 2.15 -15.91
CA ASP A 232 11.55 3.13 -16.81
C ASP A 232 10.85 4.48 -16.72
N ARG A 233 9.51 4.47 -16.63
CA ARG A 233 8.73 5.70 -16.43
C ARG A 233 8.95 6.32 -15.06
N GLU A 234 9.08 5.51 -14.01
CA GLU A 234 9.43 6.02 -12.68
C GLU A 234 10.81 6.70 -12.70
N ILE A 235 11.80 6.06 -13.33
CA ILE A 235 13.16 6.60 -13.46
C ILE A 235 13.15 7.89 -14.29
N ALA A 236 12.39 7.94 -15.39
CA ALA A 236 12.25 9.14 -16.20
C ALA A 236 11.63 10.29 -15.37
N LEU A 237 10.60 10.00 -14.56
CA LEU A 237 9.96 11.00 -13.72
C LEU A 237 10.86 11.50 -12.59
N ARG A 238 11.53 10.62 -11.83
CA ARG A 238 12.37 11.05 -10.68
C ARG A 238 13.49 12.00 -11.12
N ARG A 239 14.02 11.83 -12.33
CA ARG A 239 15.05 12.70 -12.93
C ARG A 239 14.53 14.10 -13.30
N ARG A 240 13.22 14.29 -13.38
CA ARG A 240 12.55 15.56 -13.70
C ARG A 240 12.11 16.35 -12.47
N LEU A 241 12.13 15.73 -11.28
CA LEU A 241 11.69 16.36 -10.05
C LEU A 241 12.69 17.44 -9.59
N PRO A 242 12.21 18.56 -9.03
CA PRO A 242 13.09 19.58 -8.48
C PRO A 242 13.79 19.07 -7.21
N ALA A 243 14.96 19.64 -6.91
CA ALA A 243 15.74 19.25 -5.74
C ALA A 243 14.91 19.34 -4.44
N GLY A 244 15.01 18.32 -3.60
CA GLY A 244 14.28 18.22 -2.33
C GLY A 244 12.88 17.59 -2.44
N VAL A 245 12.35 17.38 -3.65
CA VAL A 245 11.11 16.62 -3.85
C VAL A 245 11.45 15.14 -4.09
N ARG A 246 10.91 14.27 -3.24
CA ARG A 246 11.16 12.83 -3.29
C ARG A 246 10.30 12.17 -4.36
N LEU A 247 10.84 11.11 -4.97
CA LEU A 247 9.98 10.11 -5.60
C LEU A 247 9.83 8.94 -4.63
N TYR A 248 8.59 8.59 -4.28
CA TYR A 248 8.26 7.38 -3.55
C TYR A 248 7.84 6.32 -4.56
N THR A 249 8.58 5.22 -4.68
CA THR A 249 8.13 4.12 -5.52
C THR A 249 6.83 3.55 -4.96
N GLY A 250 5.83 3.46 -5.83
CA GLY A 250 4.62 2.64 -5.66
C GLY A 250 4.64 1.43 -6.58
N ASP A 251 5.80 1.09 -7.13
CA ASP A 251 5.98 -0.04 -8.03
C ASP A 251 6.32 -1.31 -7.23
N ASP A 252 5.29 -2.08 -6.93
CA ASP A 252 5.42 -3.35 -6.22
C ASP A 252 6.04 -4.48 -7.08
N PHE A 253 6.39 -4.25 -8.35
CA PHE A 253 7.05 -5.22 -9.25
C PHE A 253 8.57 -5.04 -9.33
N HIS A 254 9.03 -3.80 -9.12
CA HIS A 254 10.40 -3.35 -9.38
C HIS A 254 11.04 -2.61 -8.18
N TYR A 255 10.39 -2.59 -7.03
CA TYR A 255 10.87 -1.86 -5.84
C TYR A 255 12.35 -2.08 -5.47
N PRO A 256 12.98 -3.27 -5.55
CA PRO A 256 14.37 -3.39 -5.10
C PRO A 256 15.33 -2.56 -5.94
N GLU A 257 15.18 -2.56 -7.27
CA GLU A 257 16.06 -1.77 -8.15
C GLU A 257 15.77 -0.27 -8.04
N LEU A 258 14.49 0.12 -7.92
CA LEU A 258 14.09 1.52 -7.81
C LEU A 258 14.56 2.15 -6.49
N ILE A 259 14.45 1.41 -5.39
CA ILE A 259 14.94 1.82 -4.07
C ILE A 259 16.46 1.87 -4.04
N ARG A 260 17.16 0.87 -4.58
CA ARG A 260 18.63 0.87 -4.67
C ARG A 260 19.12 2.10 -5.45
N GLY A 261 18.46 2.39 -6.56
CA GLY A 261 18.79 3.52 -7.42
C GLY A 261 19.84 3.19 -8.47
N ASP A 262 20.16 4.20 -9.26
CA ASP A 262 21.16 4.20 -10.32
C ASP A 262 22.24 5.27 -10.07
N GLU A 263 23.11 5.49 -11.06
CA GLU A 263 24.18 6.50 -11.06
C GLU A 263 23.68 7.93 -10.79
N VAL A 264 22.40 8.21 -11.07
CA VAL A 264 21.79 9.55 -11.03
C VAL A 264 21.01 9.76 -9.73
N GLY A 265 20.32 8.74 -9.25
CA GLY A 265 19.53 8.84 -8.02
C GLY A 265 18.74 7.58 -7.68
N HIS A 266 17.90 7.71 -6.66
CA HIS A 266 17.10 6.62 -6.13
C HIS A 266 15.68 7.08 -5.84
N SER A 267 14.80 6.12 -5.62
CA SER A 267 13.46 6.34 -5.10
C SER A 267 13.42 6.00 -3.60
N ASP A 268 12.67 6.78 -2.82
CA ASP A 268 12.15 6.35 -1.52
C ASP A 268 11.00 5.35 -1.74
N ALA A 269 10.34 4.87 -0.68
CA ALA A 269 9.30 3.83 -0.81
C ALA A 269 7.98 4.19 -0.12
N LEU A 270 6.86 3.95 -0.80
CA LEU A 270 5.52 3.90 -0.23
C LEU A 270 4.75 2.75 -0.88
N LEU A 271 4.92 1.55 -0.35
CA LEU A 271 4.57 0.30 -1.05
C LEU A 271 3.50 -0.51 -0.31
N GLY A 272 2.62 -1.18 -1.08
CA GLY A 272 1.67 -2.14 -0.52
C GLY A 272 2.37 -3.43 -0.11
N VAL A 273 3.32 -3.91 -0.92
CA VAL A 273 4.08 -5.14 -0.63
C VAL A 273 4.83 -5.04 0.69
N PHE A 274 5.30 -3.85 1.10
CA PHE A 274 6.00 -3.65 2.37
C PHE A 274 5.13 -3.99 3.60
N ALA A 275 3.80 -3.98 3.48
CA ALA A 275 2.95 -4.53 4.53
C ALA A 275 3.04 -6.07 4.62
N ALA A 276 3.17 -6.76 3.49
CA ALA A 276 3.31 -8.22 3.47
C ALA A 276 4.74 -8.70 3.79
N ILE A 277 5.76 -7.87 3.54
CA ILE A 277 7.17 -8.24 3.66
C ILE A 277 7.95 -7.41 4.68
N ALA A 278 7.27 -6.77 5.64
CA ALA A 278 7.87 -5.80 6.56
C ALA A 278 9.21 -6.24 7.18
N PRO A 279 9.36 -7.50 7.68
CA PRO A 279 10.65 -7.97 8.19
C PRO A 279 11.76 -8.00 7.14
N ALA A 280 11.46 -8.49 5.93
CA ALA A 280 12.42 -8.54 4.83
C ALA A 280 12.78 -7.13 4.34
N ALA A 281 11.79 -6.26 4.17
CA ALA A 281 12.02 -4.87 3.76
C ALA A 281 12.92 -4.13 4.74
N ALA A 282 12.67 -4.24 6.05
CA ALA A 282 13.49 -3.62 7.06
C ALA A 282 14.94 -4.16 7.07
N ALA A 283 15.11 -5.48 6.94
CA ALA A 283 16.43 -6.10 6.90
C ALA A 283 17.22 -5.71 5.64
N ALA A 284 16.57 -5.68 4.48
CA ALA A 284 17.18 -5.24 3.22
C ALA A 284 17.58 -3.76 3.29
N LEU A 285 16.69 -2.87 3.74
CA LEU A 285 17.01 -1.45 3.90
C LEU A 285 18.16 -1.22 4.89
N ALA A 286 18.24 -2.01 5.97
CA ALA A 286 19.38 -1.98 6.87
C ALA A 286 20.68 -2.48 6.22
N ALA A 287 20.62 -3.45 5.31
CA ALA A 287 21.77 -3.88 4.51
C ALA A 287 22.23 -2.78 3.54
N LEU A 288 21.28 -2.10 2.90
CA LEU A 288 21.54 -0.95 2.03
C LEU A 288 22.26 0.18 2.78
N ASP A 289 21.82 0.52 4.00
CA ASP A 289 22.48 1.51 4.87
C ASP A 289 23.95 1.17 5.17
N ARG A 290 24.30 -0.12 5.23
CA ARG A 290 25.67 -0.60 5.44
C ARG A 290 26.48 -0.72 4.16
N GLY A 291 25.90 -0.43 2.99
CA GLY A 291 26.52 -0.66 1.69
C GLY A 291 26.63 -2.14 1.30
N ASP A 292 25.92 -3.03 1.99
CA ASP A 292 25.93 -4.48 1.76
C ASP A 292 24.91 -4.86 0.67
N LEU A 293 25.27 -4.53 -0.57
CA LEU A 293 24.42 -4.80 -1.73
C LEU A 293 24.16 -6.29 -1.99
N PRO A 294 25.13 -7.21 -1.79
CA PRO A 294 24.84 -8.64 -1.87
C PRO A 294 23.74 -9.09 -0.90
N ALA A 295 23.79 -8.67 0.37
CA ALA A 295 22.73 -9.01 1.32
C ALA A 295 21.39 -8.35 0.99
N TYR A 296 21.41 -7.11 0.51
CA TYR A 296 20.21 -6.42 0.00
C TYR A 296 19.53 -7.23 -1.12
N ASP A 297 20.33 -7.64 -2.12
CA ASP A 297 19.86 -8.39 -3.28
C ASP A 297 19.37 -9.79 -2.86
N GLU A 298 20.08 -10.49 -1.97
CA GLU A 298 19.69 -11.82 -1.45
C GLU A 298 18.36 -11.77 -0.68
N ILE A 299 18.17 -10.78 0.18
CA ILE A 299 16.95 -10.64 0.99
C ILE A 299 15.74 -10.34 0.11
N PHE A 300 15.89 -9.44 -0.87
CA PHE A 300 14.76 -9.05 -1.73
C PHE A 300 14.47 -10.03 -2.87
N ALA A 301 15.46 -10.77 -3.38
CA ALA A 301 15.29 -11.70 -4.49
C ALA A 301 14.06 -12.64 -4.36
N PRO A 302 13.83 -13.35 -3.24
CA PRO A 302 12.66 -14.23 -3.13
C PRO A 302 11.34 -13.47 -2.92
N THR A 303 11.39 -12.20 -2.51
CA THR A 303 10.20 -11.36 -2.31
C THR A 303 9.63 -10.78 -3.61
N VAL A 304 10.43 -10.70 -4.68
CA VAL A 304 9.97 -10.15 -5.97
C VAL A 304 8.94 -11.06 -6.66
N PRO A 305 9.16 -12.38 -6.82
CA PRO A 305 8.14 -13.28 -7.35
C PRO A 305 6.85 -13.29 -6.53
N LEU A 306 6.96 -13.20 -5.20
CA LEU A 306 5.82 -13.06 -4.29
C LEU A 306 5.03 -11.79 -4.61
N ALA A 307 5.71 -10.65 -4.69
CA ALA A 307 5.10 -9.35 -4.96
C ALA A 307 4.36 -9.36 -6.31
N ARG A 308 5.04 -9.80 -7.37
CA ARG A 308 4.46 -9.90 -8.72
C ARG A 308 3.21 -10.79 -8.75
N HIS A 309 3.23 -11.90 -8.02
CA HIS A 309 2.06 -12.77 -7.90
C HIS A 309 0.94 -12.10 -7.11
N LEU A 310 1.24 -11.48 -5.98
CA LEU A 310 0.27 -10.76 -5.14
C LEU A 310 -0.48 -9.67 -5.94
N PHE A 311 0.25 -8.94 -6.79
CA PHE A 311 -0.27 -7.87 -7.64
C PHE A 311 -0.67 -8.30 -9.07
N ALA A 312 -0.72 -9.60 -9.35
CA ALA A 312 -1.13 -10.11 -10.66
C ALA A 312 -2.56 -9.66 -11.05
N ALA A 313 -2.84 -9.55 -12.35
CA ALA A 313 -4.15 -9.16 -12.83
C ALA A 313 -5.27 -10.12 -12.34
N PRO A 314 -6.47 -9.61 -11.98
CA PRO A 314 -6.84 -8.21 -11.74
C PRO A 314 -6.11 -7.62 -10.51
N THR A 315 -5.35 -6.54 -10.70
CA THR A 315 -4.38 -6.04 -9.71
C THR A 315 -5.04 -5.52 -8.45
N TRP A 316 -6.20 -4.84 -8.53
CA TRP A 316 -6.93 -4.28 -7.36
C TRP A 316 -7.32 -5.30 -6.27
N HIS A 317 -7.23 -6.61 -6.54
CA HIS A 317 -7.42 -7.66 -5.55
C HIS A 317 -6.14 -8.05 -4.77
N TYR A 318 -5.02 -7.33 -4.95
CA TYR A 318 -3.78 -7.58 -4.21
C TYR A 318 -3.95 -7.50 -2.69
N LYS A 319 -4.86 -6.63 -2.22
CA LYS A 319 -5.23 -6.49 -0.80
C LYS A 319 -5.73 -7.79 -0.18
N THR A 320 -6.37 -8.66 -0.96
CA THR A 320 -6.76 -10.01 -0.51
C THR A 320 -5.54 -10.86 -0.19
N GLY A 321 -4.48 -10.78 -1.02
CA GLY A 321 -3.22 -11.46 -0.77
C GLY A 321 -2.49 -10.94 0.46
N ILE A 322 -2.47 -9.61 0.67
CA ILE A 322 -1.84 -9.01 1.86
C ILE A 322 -2.51 -9.50 3.14
N VAL A 323 -3.85 -9.44 3.21
CA VAL A 323 -4.59 -9.91 4.39
C VAL A 323 -4.46 -11.42 4.58
N PHE A 324 -4.41 -12.20 3.50
CA PHE A 324 -4.14 -13.63 3.56
C PHE A 324 -2.78 -13.92 4.20
N LEU A 325 -1.73 -13.21 3.79
CA LEU A 325 -0.39 -13.37 4.37
C LEU A 325 -0.33 -12.90 5.83
N ALA A 326 -1.01 -11.80 6.17
CA ALA A 326 -1.14 -11.35 7.55
C ALA A 326 -1.81 -12.40 8.44
N TRP A 327 -2.87 -13.05 7.95
CA TRP A 327 -3.50 -14.17 8.62
C TRP A 327 -2.57 -15.38 8.70
N LEU A 328 -1.85 -15.77 7.65
CA LEU A 328 -0.92 -16.90 7.77
C LEU A 328 0.23 -16.64 8.78
N ALA A 329 0.70 -15.40 8.86
CA ALA A 329 1.81 -14.99 9.73
C ALA A 329 1.41 -14.71 11.19
N GLY A 330 0.13 -14.84 11.55
CA GLY A 330 -0.31 -14.65 12.94
C GLY A 330 -0.65 -13.20 13.31
N HIS A 331 -0.79 -12.29 12.34
CA HIS A 331 -1.12 -10.88 12.62
C HIS A 331 -2.62 -10.63 12.83
N GLN A 332 -3.46 -11.59 12.45
CA GLN A 332 -4.91 -11.62 12.72
C GLN A 332 -5.38 -13.08 12.81
N ASP A 333 -6.57 -13.32 13.38
CA ASP A 333 -7.03 -14.68 13.67
C ASP A 333 -8.01 -15.27 12.65
N HIS A 334 -8.53 -14.46 11.75
CA HIS A 334 -9.49 -14.85 10.72
C HIS A 334 -9.09 -14.30 9.35
N PHE A 335 -9.64 -14.86 8.29
CA PHE A 335 -9.48 -14.36 6.92
C PHE A 335 -10.79 -13.72 6.42
N THR A 336 -11.23 -12.68 7.15
CA THR A 336 -12.40 -11.85 6.79
C THR A 336 -11.91 -10.45 6.49
N MET A 337 -12.44 -9.84 5.45
CA MET A 337 -12.10 -8.50 5.01
C MET A 337 -13.35 -7.64 4.92
N VAL A 338 -13.16 -6.33 5.02
CA VAL A 338 -14.23 -5.35 4.82
C VAL A 338 -14.84 -5.57 3.43
N GLY A 339 -16.17 -5.52 3.35
CA GLY A 339 -16.91 -5.72 2.09
C GLY A 339 -16.77 -7.12 1.48
N GLY A 340 -16.36 -8.13 2.25
CA GLY A 340 -16.30 -9.52 1.80
C GLY A 340 -15.14 -9.80 0.83
N ALA A 341 -14.13 -8.92 0.82
CA ALA A 341 -13.04 -8.91 -0.16
C ALA A 341 -12.09 -10.12 -0.06
N GLN A 342 -12.24 -11.00 0.95
CA GLN A 342 -11.48 -12.25 1.07
C GLN A 342 -11.70 -13.21 -0.12
N SER A 343 -12.82 -13.06 -0.84
CA SER A 343 -13.14 -13.83 -2.05
C SER A 343 -12.49 -13.29 -3.33
N GLY A 344 -11.73 -12.19 -3.26
CA GLY A 344 -11.13 -11.52 -4.42
C GLY A 344 -10.05 -12.33 -5.16
N ARG A 345 -9.53 -13.40 -4.56
CA ARG A 345 -8.54 -14.31 -5.17
C ARG A 345 -8.97 -15.76 -5.04
N SER A 346 -8.68 -16.55 -6.06
CA SER A 346 -9.01 -17.98 -6.08
C SER A 346 -8.14 -18.78 -5.09
N PRO A 347 -8.62 -19.95 -4.63
CA PRO A 347 -7.81 -20.86 -3.83
C PRO A 347 -6.48 -21.24 -4.49
N ALA A 348 -6.47 -21.41 -5.82
CA ALA A 348 -5.25 -21.69 -6.58
C ALA A 348 -4.24 -20.53 -6.51
N HIS A 349 -4.72 -19.28 -6.60
CA HIS A 349 -3.87 -18.10 -6.44
C HIS A 349 -3.28 -18.03 -5.02
N LEU A 350 -4.10 -18.25 -3.99
CA LEU A 350 -3.66 -18.22 -2.59
C LEU A 350 -2.70 -19.36 -2.25
N ALA A 351 -2.83 -20.53 -2.90
CA ALA A 351 -1.88 -21.63 -2.77
C ALA A 351 -0.51 -21.30 -3.35
N THR A 352 -0.44 -20.69 -4.53
CA THR A 352 0.82 -20.19 -5.08
C THR A 352 1.43 -19.12 -4.16
N LEU A 353 0.59 -18.20 -3.64
CA LEU A 353 1.04 -17.15 -2.74
C LEU A 353 1.63 -17.70 -1.43
N LEU A 354 1.00 -18.74 -0.85
CA LEU A 354 1.54 -19.48 0.30
C LEU A 354 2.95 -20.03 0.01
N THR A 355 3.13 -20.69 -1.15
CA THR A 355 4.44 -21.29 -1.49
C THR A 355 5.53 -20.24 -1.73
N LEU A 356 5.17 -19.10 -2.30
CA LEU A 356 6.09 -17.99 -2.51
C LEU A 356 6.46 -17.32 -1.17
N ALA A 357 5.51 -17.20 -0.24
CA ALA A 357 5.76 -16.60 1.08
C ALA A 357 6.64 -17.50 1.95
N ASP A 358 6.45 -18.81 1.87
CA ASP A 358 7.32 -19.81 2.50
C ASP A 358 8.75 -19.73 1.94
N ALA A 359 8.90 -19.69 0.61
CA ALA A 359 10.20 -19.54 -0.04
C ALA A 359 10.90 -18.22 0.30
N ALA A 360 10.13 -17.16 0.57
CA ALA A 360 10.65 -15.87 1.03
C ALA A 360 10.90 -15.80 2.55
N GLY A 361 10.66 -16.87 3.30
CA GLY A 361 10.91 -16.92 4.75
C GLY A 361 9.97 -16.02 5.56
N LEU A 362 8.79 -15.71 5.04
CA LEU A 362 7.84 -14.75 5.64
C LEU A 362 6.83 -15.38 6.59
N LEU A 363 6.89 -16.70 6.78
CA LEU A 363 5.98 -17.46 7.65
C LEU A 363 6.73 -17.84 8.93
N PRO A 364 6.59 -17.08 10.03
CA PRO A 364 7.37 -17.32 11.26
C PRO A 364 6.95 -18.60 11.99
N ASP A 365 5.70 -19.03 11.82
CA ASP A 365 5.18 -20.28 12.39
C ASP A 365 4.60 -21.14 11.26
N ALA A 366 5.38 -22.16 10.86
CA ALA A 366 5.01 -23.09 9.80
C ALA A 366 3.79 -23.95 10.16
N GLU A 367 3.60 -24.31 11.42
CA GLU A 367 2.48 -25.15 11.85
C GLU A 367 1.18 -24.34 11.85
N LEU A 368 1.22 -23.11 12.36
CA LEU A 368 0.10 -22.17 12.31
C LEU A 368 -0.31 -21.87 10.86
N ALA A 369 0.66 -21.51 10.01
CA ALA A 369 0.41 -21.22 8.60
C ALA A 369 -0.18 -22.45 7.87
N ALA A 370 0.36 -23.65 8.12
CA ALA A 370 -0.16 -24.88 7.53
C ALA A 370 -1.59 -25.19 8.03
N ALA A 371 -1.87 -25.01 9.32
CA ALA A 371 -3.20 -25.23 9.87
C ALA A 371 -4.24 -24.29 9.26
N ARG A 372 -3.91 -22.99 9.16
CA ARG A 372 -4.75 -21.96 8.53
C ARG A 372 -4.96 -22.25 7.04
N ALA A 373 -3.90 -22.53 6.28
CA ALA A 373 -4.01 -22.88 4.87
C ALA A 373 -4.86 -24.15 4.63
N ARG A 374 -4.69 -25.20 5.45
CA ARG A 374 -5.53 -26.41 5.37
C ARG A 374 -7.00 -26.11 5.62
N ALA A 375 -7.32 -25.23 6.57
CA ALA A 375 -8.71 -24.84 6.83
C ALA A 375 -9.34 -24.18 5.60
N LEU A 376 -8.64 -23.22 4.98
CA LEU A 376 -9.07 -22.56 3.75
C LEU A 376 -9.23 -23.56 2.57
N PHE A 377 -8.27 -24.46 2.37
CA PHE A 377 -8.35 -25.41 1.26
C PHE A 377 -9.37 -26.53 1.49
N THR A 378 -9.69 -26.86 2.75
CA THR A 378 -10.77 -27.78 3.08
C THR A 378 -12.12 -27.22 2.60
N ILE A 379 -12.41 -25.95 2.89
CA ILE A 379 -13.67 -25.33 2.42
C ILE A 379 -13.69 -25.11 0.91
N ALA A 380 -12.52 -25.07 0.26
CA ALA A 380 -12.38 -25.03 -1.20
C ALA A 380 -12.47 -26.41 -1.87
N GLY A 381 -12.74 -27.49 -1.12
CA GLY A 381 -12.91 -28.85 -1.66
C GLY A 381 -11.60 -29.57 -2.00
N VAL A 382 -10.45 -29.13 -1.48
CA VAL A 382 -9.19 -29.84 -1.64
C VAL A 382 -9.19 -31.06 -0.70
N ALA A 383 -9.07 -32.25 -1.29
CA ALA A 383 -9.03 -33.50 -0.54
C ALA A 383 -7.80 -33.58 0.38
N ARG A 384 -7.98 -34.19 1.55
CA ARG A 384 -6.92 -34.38 2.57
C ARG A 384 -5.88 -35.42 2.17
#